data_AF-A0A2T1CDR3-F1
#
_entry.id   AF-A0A2T1CDR3-F1
#
_cell.length_a   1.000
_cell.length_b   1.000
_cell.length_c   1.000
_cell.angle_alpha   90.00
_cell.angle_beta   90.00
_cell.angle_gamma   90.00
#
_symmetry.space_group_name_H-M   'P 1'
#
loop_
_entity.id
_entity.type
_entity.pdbx_description
1 polymer ?
#
loop_
_entity_poly.entity_id
_entity_poly.type
_entity_poly.pdbx_seq_one_letter_code
_entity_poly.pdbx_strand_id
1 'polypeptide(L)'
;MQAERSTSPQTETTEMKYGERHISEGKLITFPNPRLGRRYTIDITLPEFTCKCPFSGYPDFATIHIQYVPNEKVVELKAIKLYINSYRDRYISHEESVNQILDDFVAACDPLEATIKGDFSPRGNVHTVVEVHHQKSASPEK
;
A
#
# COMPACT_ATOMS: atom_id res chain seq x y z
N MET A 1 50.93 -35.01 -15.73
CA MET A 1 49.85 -35.13 -14.73
C MET A 1 49.52 -33.73 -14.24
N GLN A 2 48.23 -33.51 -13.93
CA GLN A 2 47.58 -32.28 -13.46
C GLN A 2 46.98 -31.43 -14.58
N ALA A 3 45.71 -31.72 -14.86
CA ALA A 3 44.81 -30.84 -15.59
C ALA A 3 44.09 -29.97 -14.54
N GLU A 4 44.23 -28.66 -14.66
CA GLU A 4 43.52 -27.67 -13.87
C GLU A 4 42.04 -27.68 -14.28
N ARG A 5 41.15 -28.02 -13.35
CA ARG A 5 39.71 -27.82 -13.54
C ARG A 5 39.37 -26.39 -13.16
N SER A 6 39.09 -25.58 -14.16
CA SER A 6 38.46 -24.28 -14.07
C SER A 6 37.03 -24.44 -13.56
N THR A 7 36.78 -24.07 -12.30
CA THR A 7 35.43 -23.98 -11.75
C THR A 7 34.87 -22.60 -12.08
N SER A 8 34.01 -22.53 -13.09
CA SER A 8 33.19 -21.35 -13.38
C SER A 8 32.18 -21.12 -12.25
N PRO A 9 32.00 -19.88 -11.74
CA PRO A 9 30.98 -19.60 -10.74
C PRO A 9 29.59 -19.77 -11.36
N GLN A 10 28.81 -20.71 -10.83
CA GLN A 10 27.39 -20.83 -11.16
C GLN A 10 26.67 -19.61 -10.58
N THR A 11 26.14 -18.75 -11.44
CA THR A 11 25.14 -17.74 -11.06
C THR A 11 23.89 -18.46 -10.56
N GLU A 12 23.71 -18.50 -9.23
CA GLU A 12 22.45 -18.90 -8.61
C GLU A 12 21.36 -17.89 -9.00
N THR A 13 20.56 -18.21 -10.02
CA THR A 13 19.28 -17.54 -10.24
C THR A 13 18.36 -17.91 -9.08
N THR A 14 18.26 -17.04 -8.08
CA THR A 14 17.35 -17.22 -6.95
C THR A 14 15.92 -17.16 -7.47
N GLU A 15 15.19 -18.29 -7.41
CA GLU A 15 13.79 -18.35 -7.81
C GLU A 15 12.94 -17.48 -6.86
N MET A 16 12.22 -16.50 -7.42
CA MET A 16 11.40 -15.54 -6.67
C MET A 16 10.22 -16.23 -5.99
N LYS A 17 10.03 -15.98 -4.69
CA LYS A 17 8.97 -16.62 -3.92
C LYS A 17 7.60 -16.16 -4.41
N TYR A 18 6.57 -17.00 -4.26
CA TYR A 18 5.22 -16.70 -4.75
C TYR A 18 4.65 -15.39 -4.18
N GLY A 19 4.95 -15.07 -2.92
CA GLY A 19 4.48 -13.85 -2.25
C GLY A 19 5.12 -12.59 -2.84
N GLU A 20 6.43 -12.65 -3.10
CA GLU A 20 7.18 -11.56 -3.73
C GLU A 20 6.62 -11.28 -5.12
N ARG A 21 6.35 -12.33 -5.92
CA ARG A 21 5.74 -12.19 -7.25
C ARG A 21 4.40 -11.47 -7.19
N HIS A 22 3.49 -11.94 -6.31
CA HIS A 22 2.18 -11.32 -6.13
C HIS A 22 2.24 -9.86 -5.65
N ILE A 23 3.24 -9.49 -4.85
CA ILE A 23 3.44 -8.09 -4.43
C ILE A 23 3.89 -7.26 -5.63
N SER A 24 4.85 -7.75 -6.42
CA SER A 24 5.37 -7.02 -7.58
C SER A 24 4.33 -6.78 -8.68
N GLU A 25 3.38 -7.71 -8.82
CA GLU A 25 2.27 -7.61 -9.76
C GLU A 25 1.02 -6.95 -9.15
N GLY A 26 1.05 -6.70 -7.84
CA GLY A 26 -0.08 -6.24 -7.05
C GLY A 26 -0.54 -4.86 -7.48
N LYS A 27 -1.80 -4.76 -7.90
CA LYS A 27 -2.49 -3.51 -8.22
C LYS A 27 -3.80 -3.45 -7.46
N LEU A 28 -4.32 -2.25 -7.23
CA LEU A 28 -5.65 -2.09 -6.67
C LEU A 28 -6.69 -2.66 -7.64
N ILE A 29 -7.54 -3.53 -7.10
CA ILE A 29 -8.67 -4.14 -7.82
C ILE A 29 -9.93 -3.79 -7.04
N THR A 30 -11.00 -3.52 -7.77
CA THR A 30 -12.30 -3.18 -7.21
C THR A 30 -13.40 -4.08 -7.77
N PHE A 31 -14.50 -4.18 -7.05
CA PHE A 31 -15.73 -4.83 -7.51
C PHE A 31 -16.94 -3.90 -7.29
N PRO A 32 -18.08 -4.15 -7.96
CA PRO A 32 -19.27 -3.29 -7.84
C PRO A 32 -19.79 -3.22 -6.39
N ASN A 33 -20.19 -2.03 -5.96
CA ASN A 33 -20.84 -1.84 -4.67
C ASN A 33 -22.18 -2.59 -4.64
N PRO A 34 -22.39 -3.56 -3.72
CA PRO A 34 -23.61 -4.35 -3.66
C PRO A 34 -24.86 -3.58 -3.20
N ARG A 35 -24.69 -2.37 -2.64
CA ARG A 35 -25.75 -1.55 -2.06
C ARG A 35 -25.64 -0.09 -2.50
N LEU A 36 -25.78 0.14 -3.81
CA LEU A 36 -25.87 1.48 -4.38
C LEU A 36 -26.96 2.32 -3.70
N GLY A 37 -26.66 3.60 -3.45
CA GLY A 37 -27.57 4.56 -2.81
C GLY A 37 -27.66 4.47 -1.28
N ARG A 38 -27.17 3.39 -0.65
CA ARG A 38 -27.04 3.34 0.82
C ARG A 38 -25.64 3.76 1.22
N ARG A 39 -25.53 4.79 2.06
CA ARG A 39 -24.26 5.15 2.69
C ARG A 39 -23.93 4.15 3.79
N TYR A 40 -22.71 3.62 3.76
CA TYR A 40 -22.14 2.79 4.81
C TYR A 40 -20.62 3.00 4.84
N THR A 41 -20.02 2.79 6.00
CA THR A 41 -18.58 2.94 6.19
C THR A 41 -17.92 1.56 6.16
N ILE A 42 -16.75 1.49 5.53
CA ILE A 42 -15.86 0.33 5.57
C ILE A 42 -14.57 0.75 6.27
N ASP A 43 -14.21 0.03 7.32
CA ASP A 43 -12.96 0.18 8.06
C ASP A 43 -12.03 -1.01 7.76
N ILE A 44 -10.81 -0.71 7.35
CA ILE A 44 -9.77 -1.69 7.04
C ILE A 44 -8.52 -1.35 7.84
N THR A 45 -7.96 -2.34 8.52
CA THR A 45 -6.70 -2.22 9.26
C THR A 45 -5.65 -3.11 8.61
N LEU A 46 -4.51 -2.52 8.27
CA LEU A 46 -3.38 -3.18 7.60
C LEU A 46 -2.12 -2.98 8.47
N PRO A 47 -1.84 -3.91 9.41
CA PRO A 47 -0.77 -3.75 10.40
C PRO A 47 0.64 -4.06 9.87
N GLU A 48 0.75 -4.52 8.63
CA GLU A 48 2.01 -5.01 8.04
C GLU A 48 2.66 -4.00 7.07
N PHE A 49 2.35 -2.70 7.18
CA PHE A 49 3.01 -1.69 6.34
C PHE A 49 4.46 -1.50 6.77
N THR A 50 5.35 -1.44 5.78
CA THR A 50 6.74 -1.05 5.97
C THR A 50 7.29 -0.40 4.71
N CYS A 51 8.22 0.52 4.88
CA CYS A 51 8.97 1.17 3.80
C CYS A 51 10.40 1.47 4.25
N LYS A 52 11.22 2.05 3.37
CA LYS A 52 12.58 2.51 3.70
C LYS A 52 12.62 4.03 3.80
N CYS A 53 13.26 4.52 4.85
CA CYS A 53 13.51 5.94 5.00
C CYS A 53 14.43 6.45 3.87
N PRO A 54 14.07 7.54 3.15
CA PRO A 54 14.86 8.06 2.02
C PRO A 54 16.29 8.45 2.35
N PHE A 55 16.54 8.90 3.59
CA PHE A 55 17.85 9.41 4.00
C PHE A 55 18.77 8.33 4.55
N SER A 56 18.25 7.46 5.41
CA SER A 56 19.07 6.46 6.13
C SER A 56 18.96 5.05 5.58
N GLY A 57 17.94 4.74 4.78
CA GLY A 57 17.63 3.39 4.32
C GLY A 57 17.09 2.42 5.38
N TYR A 58 17.06 2.81 6.66
CA TYR A 58 16.40 2.03 7.71
C TYR A 58 14.93 1.75 7.39
N PRO A 59 14.43 0.56 7.76
CA PRO A 59 13.02 0.23 7.63
C PRO A 59 12.21 1.03 8.64
N ASP A 60 11.11 1.59 8.19
CA ASP A 60 10.06 2.16 9.03
C ASP A 60 8.83 1.23 8.96
N PHE A 61 8.05 1.17 10.04
CA PHE A 61 6.87 0.31 10.17
C PHE A 61 5.67 1.13 10.59
N ALA A 62 4.49 0.78 10.11
CA ALA A 62 3.25 1.45 10.49
C ALA A 62 2.05 0.50 10.46
N THR A 63 0.98 0.89 11.15
CA THR A 63 -0.36 0.38 10.87
C THR A 63 -1.08 1.38 9.98
N ILE A 64 -1.54 0.93 8.81
CA ILE A 64 -2.39 1.74 7.92
C ILE A 64 -3.85 1.45 8.24
N HIS A 65 -4.60 2.51 8.51
CA HIS A 65 -6.05 2.47 8.65
C HIS A 65 -6.67 3.14 7.43
N ILE A 66 -7.64 2.45 6.81
CA ILE A 66 -8.43 2.97 5.69
C ILE A 66 -9.88 2.96 6.15
N GLN A 67 -10.47 4.15 6.26
CA GLN A 67 -11.89 4.30 6.50
C GLN A 67 -12.50 4.99 5.28
N TYR A 68 -13.52 4.40 4.65
CA TYR A 68 -14.12 5.03 3.49
C TYR A 68 -15.61 4.71 3.33
N VAL A 69 -16.30 5.60 2.61
CA VAL A 69 -17.68 5.40 2.15
C VAL A 69 -17.64 5.14 0.65
N PRO A 70 -17.94 3.91 0.19
CA PRO A 70 -17.88 3.58 -1.23
C PRO A 70 -18.96 4.33 -2.03
N ASN A 71 -18.62 4.66 -3.27
CA ASN A 71 -19.58 5.09 -4.29
C ASN A 71 -20.06 3.86 -5.09
N GLU A 72 -19.60 3.69 -6.33
CA GLU A 72 -19.98 2.58 -7.20
C GLU A 72 -19.11 1.34 -7.04
N LYS A 73 -17.94 1.48 -6.40
CA LYS A 73 -16.91 0.45 -6.30
C LYS A 73 -16.48 0.23 -4.86
N VAL A 74 -16.10 -1.01 -4.56
CA VAL A 74 -15.53 -1.46 -3.30
C VAL A 74 -14.17 -2.09 -3.57
N VAL A 75 -13.18 -1.79 -2.74
CA VAL A 75 -11.84 -2.35 -2.88
C VAL A 75 -11.82 -3.85 -2.56
N GLU A 76 -11.05 -4.63 -3.32
CA GLU A 76 -10.83 -6.05 -3.03
C GLU A 76 -9.70 -6.21 -1.98
N LEU A 77 -9.94 -7.03 -0.95
CA LEU A 77 -9.09 -7.10 0.24
C LEU A 77 -7.70 -7.70 -0.01
N LYS A 78 -7.57 -8.69 -0.90
CA LYS A 78 -6.27 -9.25 -1.28
C LYS A 78 -5.45 -8.22 -2.06
N ALA A 79 -6.07 -7.47 -2.97
CA ALA A 79 -5.45 -6.45 -3.79
C ALA A 79 -4.90 -5.29 -2.95
N ILE A 80 -5.70 -4.72 -2.04
CA ILE A 80 -5.23 -3.64 -1.15
C ILE A 80 -4.08 -4.10 -0.25
N LYS A 81 -4.15 -5.34 0.27
CA LYS A 81 -3.05 -5.93 1.05
C LYS A 81 -1.76 -6.02 0.24
N LEU A 82 -1.83 -6.54 -0.99
CA LEU A 82 -0.64 -6.67 -1.85
C LEU A 82 -0.08 -5.30 -2.26
N TYR A 83 -0.96 -4.34 -2.55
CA TYR A 83 -0.58 -2.95 -2.82
C TYR A 83 0.17 -2.32 -1.64
N ILE A 84 -0.35 -2.45 -0.40
CA ILE A 84 0.34 -1.96 0.80
C ILE A 84 1.69 -2.66 1.00
N ASN A 85 1.77 -3.98 0.78
CA ASN A 85 3.02 -4.71 0.91
C ASN A 85 4.07 -4.33 -0.15
N SER A 86 3.67 -3.69 -1.26
CA SER A 86 4.59 -3.19 -2.29
C SER A 86 5.47 -2.04 -1.80
N TYR A 87 5.12 -1.41 -0.68
CA TYR A 87 5.91 -0.33 -0.07
C TYR A 87 7.20 -0.80 0.58
N ARG A 88 7.34 -2.11 0.85
CA ARG A 88 8.44 -2.69 1.64
C ARG A 88 9.83 -2.21 1.24
N ASP A 89 10.10 -2.17 -0.06
CA ASP A 89 11.43 -1.82 -0.58
C ASP A 89 11.50 -0.40 -1.17
N ARG A 90 10.45 0.40 -1.01
CA ARG A 90 10.37 1.77 -1.52
C ARG A 90 11.03 2.75 -0.55
N TYR A 91 11.83 3.65 -1.10
CA TYR A 91 12.37 4.79 -0.37
C TYR A 91 11.37 5.94 -0.40
N ILE A 92 10.67 6.18 0.71
CA ILE A 92 9.54 7.12 0.77
C ILE A 92 9.35 7.66 2.19
N SER A 93 8.96 8.94 2.33
CA SER A 93 8.69 9.53 3.64
C SER A 93 7.32 9.09 4.19
N HIS A 94 7.11 9.29 5.50
CA HIS A 94 5.86 8.94 6.16
C HIS A 94 4.68 9.73 5.58
N GLU A 95 4.89 11.02 5.33
CA GLU A 95 3.91 11.94 4.76
C GLU A 95 3.54 11.55 3.33
N GLU A 96 4.56 11.34 2.50
CA GLU A 96 4.34 11.00 1.08
C GLU A 96 3.66 9.64 0.94
N SER A 97 4.07 8.63 1.72
CA SER A 97 3.46 7.31 1.64
C SER A 97 1.96 7.33 1.95
N VAL A 98 1.53 8.08 2.96
CA VAL A 98 0.11 8.18 3.33
C VAL A 98 -0.70 8.97 2.30
N ASN A 99 -0.15 10.06 1.74
CA ASN A 99 -0.79 10.82 0.66
C ASN A 99 -0.93 9.97 -0.61
N GLN A 100 0.13 9.28 -1.01
CA GLN A 100 0.10 8.44 -2.21
C GLN A 100 -0.88 7.27 -2.08
N ILE A 101 -0.99 6.67 -0.89
CA ILE A 101 -2.02 5.64 -0.63
C ILE A 101 -3.43 6.22 -0.85
N LEU A 102 -3.70 7.44 -0.36
CA LEU A 102 -4.99 8.09 -0.59
C LEU A 102 -5.24 8.34 -2.08
N ASP A 103 -4.27 8.91 -2.79
CA ASP A 103 -4.40 9.26 -4.21
C ASP A 103 -4.70 8.01 -5.06
N ASP A 104 -3.93 6.95 -4.88
CA ASP A 104 -4.13 5.68 -5.59
C ASP A 104 -5.46 5.03 -5.22
N PHE A 105 -5.85 5.10 -3.94
CA PHE A 105 -7.13 4.57 -3.46
C PHE A 105 -8.33 5.32 -4.07
N VAL A 106 -8.27 6.65 -4.13
CA VAL A 106 -9.29 7.49 -4.74
C VAL A 106 -9.36 7.22 -6.24
N ALA A 107 -8.22 7.13 -6.93
CA ALA A 107 -8.18 6.81 -8.36
C ALA A 107 -8.81 5.44 -8.68
N ALA A 108 -8.60 4.44 -7.82
CA ALA A 108 -9.15 3.10 -8.00
C ALA A 108 -10.64 3.01 -7.65
N CYS A 109 -11.03 3.54 -6.49
CA CYS A 109 -12.34 3.30 -5.87
C CYS A 109 -13.36 4.42 -6.11
N ASP A 110 -12.91 5.64 -6.43
CA ASP A 110 -13.76 6.84 -6.53
C ASP A 110 -14.77 6.95 -5.36
N PRO A 111 -14.30 6.91 -4.10
CA PRO A 111 -15.17 6.88 -2.93
C PRO A 111 -15.91 8.22 -2.74
N LEU A 112 -17.01 8.20 -2.00
CA LEU A 112 -17.67 9.45 -1.58
C LEU A 112 -16.82 10.21 -0.56
N GLU A 113 -16.24 9.46 0.38
CA GLU A 113 -15.36 9.94 1.45
C GLU A 113 -14.29 8.87 1.70
N ALA A 114 -13.06 9.28 1.98
CA ALA A 114 -12.01 8.39 2.44
C ALA A 114 -11.06 9.11 3.40
N THR A 115 -10.66 8.41 4.45
CA THR A 115 -9.61 8.80 5.38
C THR A 115 -8.56 7.70 5.39
N ILE A 116 -7.31 8.09 5.17
CA ILE A 116 -6.16 7.21 5.35
C ILE A 116 -5.34 7.75 6.52
N LYS A 117 -5.09 6.88 7.50
CA LYS A 117 -4.24 7.17 8.65
C LYS A 117 -3.08 6.19 8.68
N GLY A 118 -1.85 6.70 8.69
CA GLY A 118 -0.64 5.94 8.99
C GLY A 118 -0.18 6.19 10.41
N ASP A 119 -0.22 5.15 11.25
CA ASP A 119 0.28 5.16 12.62
C ASP A 119 1.67 4.50 12.67
N PHE A 120 2.73 5.32 12.62
CA PHE A 120 4.10 4.84 12.46
C PHE A 120 4.72 4.45 13.81
N SER A 121 5.50 3.38 13.82
CA SER A 121 6.25 2.96 15.00
C SER A 121 7.29 4.03 15.39
N PRO A 122 7.52 4.27 16.69
CA PRO A 122 8.43 5.32 17.12
C PRO A 122 9.87 5.13 16.61
N ARG A 123 10.49 6.23 16.19
CA ARG A 123 11.89 6.28 15.77
C ARG A 123 12.64 7.38 16.52
N GLY A 124 13.72 7.02 17.18
CA GLY A 124 14.47 7.97 18.02
C GLY A 124 13.61 8.59 19.14
N ASN A 125 12.68 7.82 19.70
CA ASN A 125 11.66 8.24 20.67
C ASN A 125 10.60 9.23 20.14
N VAL A 126 10.49 9.40 18.82
CA VAL A 126 9.44 10.22 18.20
C VAL A 126 8.40 9.31 17.55
N HIS A 127 7.14 9.46 17.97
CA HIS A 127 5.97 8.81 17.39
C HIS A 127 5.29 9.76 16.41
N THR A 128 4.88 9.24 15.25
CA THR A 128 4.31 10.05 14.17
C THR A 128 3.03 9.40 13.67
N VAL A 129 1.99 10.23 13.55
CA VAL A 129 0.73 9.86 12.91
C VAL A 129 0.49 10.83 11.77
N VAL A 130 0.24 10.29 10.57
CA VAL A 130 -0.15 11.08 9.41
C VAL A 130 -1.57 10.69 9.04
N GLU A 131 -2.43 11.67 8.82
CA GLU A 131 -3.82 11.46 8.44
C GLU A 131 -4.22 12.39 7.30
N VAL A 132 -4.84 11.83 6.27
CA VAL A 132 -5.25 12.54 5.05
C VAL A 132 -6.69 12.19 4.71
N HIS A 133 -7.40 13.15 4.12
CA HIS A 133 -8.83 13.07 3.88
C HIS A 133 -9.17 13.41 2.44
N HIS A 134 -10.09 12.65 1.87
CA HIS A 134 -10.75 12.92 0.60
C HIS A 134 -12.26 13.02 0.82
N GLN A 135 -12.87 14.02 0.19
CA GLN A 135 -14.31 14.13 0.08
C GLN A 135 -14.66 14.48 -1.36
N LYS A 136 -15.52 13.67 -1.96
CA LYS A 136 -15.99 13.90 -3.33
C LYS A 136 -16.88 15.14 -3.34
N SER A 137 -16.41 16.21 -3.98
CA SER A 137 -17.23 17.39 -4.23
C SER A 137 -18.41 17.02 -5.13
N ALA A 138 -19.62 17.43 -4.73
CA ALA A 138 -20.79 17.31 -5.60
C ALA A 138 -20.47 17.99 -6.93
N SER A 139 -20.50 17.24 -8.04
CA SER A 139 -20.41 17.87 -9.36
C SER A 139 -21.61 18.81 -9.48
N PRO A 140 -21.43 20.08 -9.88
CA PRO A 140 -22.58 20.91 -10.22
C PRO A 140 -23.30 20.20 -11.38
N GLU A 141 -24.56 19.83 -11.15
CA GLU A 141 -25.43 19.30 -12.19
C GLU A 141 -25.37 20.24 -13.41
N LYS A 142 -25.16 19.67 -14.60
CA LYS A 142 -25.39 20.35 -15.86
C LYS A 142 -26.87 20.38 -16.19
#